data_AF-A0A246HNZ9-F1
#
_entry.id   AF-A0A246HNZ9-F1
#
_cell.length_a   1.000
_cell.length_b   1.000
_cell.length_c   1.000
_cell.angle_alpha   90.00
_cell.angle_beta   90.00
_cell.angle_gamma   90.00
#
_symmetry.space_group_name_H-M   'P 1'
#
loop_
_entity.id
_entity.type
_entity.pdbx_description
1 polymer ?
#
loop_
_entity_poly.entity_id
_entity_poly.type
_entity_poly.pdbx_seq_one_letter_code
_entity_poly.pdbx_strand_id
1 'polypeptide(L)'
;MSMDWKSHIEGLLSAGATVDQLAVGMGVTPNAVREILAGRTRSPRAEAAFKLAAMKPEHYGSNRAVIGAEVDSRMSKRALRAKFGFKTDAPLAKLLRLPVKQVEAWPEEQSVPALPQVLKLLGVQEVPPAAQAAPDDPDAGRIDLEVHAA
;
A
#
# COMPACT_ATOMS: atom_id res chain seq x y z
N MET A 1 -18.60 17.24 -19.39
CA MET A 1 -18.52 17.19 -17.91
C MET A 1 -17.39 18.11 -17.45
N SER A 2 -17.66 19.06 -16.57
CA SER A 2 -16.61 19.85 -15.91
C SER A 2 -15.90 18.96 -14.89
N MET A 3 -14.57 18.98 -14.87
CA MET A 3 -13.77 18.23 -13.90
C MET A 3 -13.89 18.91 -12.53
N ASP A 4 -14.58 18.28 -11.57
CA ASP A 4 -14.66 18.78 -10.19
C ASP A 4 -13.36 18.48 -9.43
N TRP A 5 -12.46 19.46 -9.37
CA TRP A 5 -11.15 19.35 -8.71
C TRP A 5 -11.24 18.92 -7.25
N LYS A 6 -12.31 19.33 -6.55
CA LYS A 6 -12.59 18.91 -5.18
C LYS A 6 -12.79 17.39 -5.09
N SER A 7 -13.67 16.84 -5.93
CA SER A 7 -13.96 15.42 -5.96
C SER A 7 -12.75 14.59 -6.38
N HIS A 8 -11.91 15.12 -7.28
CA HIS A 8 -10.64 14.48 -7.63
C HIS A 8 -9.68 14.41 -6.43
N ILE A 9 -9.50 15.50 -5.70
CA ILE A 9 -8.68 15.52 -4.47
C ILE A 9 -9.26 14.57 -3.42
N GLU A 10 -10.58 14.58 -3.21
CA GLU A 10 -11.25 13.66 -2.28
C GLU A 10 -11.01 12.19 -2.67
N GLY A 11 -11.07 11.85 -3.96
CA GLY A 11 -10.72 10.52 -4.45
C GLY A 11 -9.28 10.11 -4.17
N LEU A 12 -8.32 11.04 -4.33
CA LEU A 12 -6.91 10.79 -3.99
C LEU A 12 -6.72 10.60 -2.47
N LEU A 13 -7.41 11.40 -1.64
CA LEU A 13 -7.38 11.26 -0.18
C LEU A 13 -7.98 9.92 0.27
N SER A 14 -9.11 9.50 -0.31
CA SER A 14 -9.72 8.19 -0.06
C SER A 14 -8.80 7.03 -0.46
N ALA A 15 -7.98 7.21 -1.50
CA ALA A 15 -6.96 6.27 -1.91
C ALA A 15 -5.71 6.26 -0.99
N GLY A 16 -5.65 7.13 0.02
CA GLY A 16 -4.58 7.17 1.01
C GLY A 16 -3.52 8.25 0.79
N ALA A 17 -3.70 9.13 -0.20
CA ALA A 17 -2.85 10.31 -0.35
C ALA A 17 -3.03 11.25 0.85
N THR A 18 -1.95 11.94 1.25
CA THR A 18 -2.05 13.02 2.24
C THR A 18 -2.11 14.38 1.57
N VAL A 19 -2.71 15.36 2.24
CA VAL A 19 -2.75 16.76 1.76
C VAL A 19 -1.34 17.29 1.47
N ASP A 20 -0.34 16.85 2.24
CA ASP A 20 1.05 17.23 2.06
C ASP A 20 1.67 16.64 0.79
N GLN A 21 1.42 15.35 0.53
CA GLN A 21 1.85 14.68 -0.71
C GLN A 21 1.23 15.30 -1.96
N LEU A 22 -0.06 15.66 -1.88
CA LEU A 22 -0.75 16.34 -2.97
C LEU A 22 -0.15 17.74 -3.20
N ALA A 23 0.11 18.48 -2.13
CA ALA A 23 0.73 19.81 -2.21
C ALA A 23 2.13 19.76 -2.85
N VAL A 24 2.97 18.82 -2.41
CA VAL A 24 4.31 18.58 -3.00
C VAL A 24 4.20 18.21 -4.47
N GLY A 25 3.33 17.26 -4.82
CA GLY A 25 3.19 16.82 -6.21
C GLY A 25 2.60 17.91 -7.13
N MET A 26 1.78 18.80 -6.60
CA MET A 26 1.23 19.96 -7.31
C MET A 26 2.20 21.15 -7.36
N GLY A 27 3.23 21.17 -6.51
CA GLY A 27 4.12 22.32 -6.32
C GLY A 27 3.44 23.52 -5.63
N VAL A 28 2.46 23.25 -4.76
CA VAL A 28 1.69 24.29 -4.04
C VAL A 28 1.80 24.07 -2.53
N THR A 29 1.26 25.00 -1.73
CA THR A 29 1.21 24.83 -0.28
C THR A 29 0.05 23.91 0.13
N PRO A 30 0.16 23.19 1.28
CA PRO A 30 -0.95 22.42 1.83
C PRO A 30 -2.22 23.25 2.09
N ASN A 31 -2.06 24.55 2.34
CA ASN A 31 -3.20 25.46 2.50
C ASN A 31 -3.99 25.59 1.20
N ALA A 32 -3.33 25.70 0.05
CA ALA A 32 -4.00 25.82 -1.25
C ALA A 32 -4.88 24.58 -1.54
N VAL A 33 -4.41 23.39 -1.19
CA VAL A 33 -5.20 22.15 -1.30
C VAL A 33 -6.43 22.19 -0.38
N ARG A 34 -6.28 22.66 0.87
CA ARG A 34 -7.39 22.84 1.81
C ARG A 34 -8.40 23.89 1.34
N GLU A 35 -7.96 24.96 0.68
CA GLU A 35 -8.83 25.99 0.13
C GLU A 35 -9.70 25.46 -1.03
N ILE A 36 -9.15 24.56 -1.85
CA ILE A 36 -9.91 23.87 -2.89
C ILE A 36 -10.96 22.92 -2.26
N LEU A 37 -10.56 22.16 -1.23
CA LEU A 37 -11.48 21.28 -0.49
C LEU A 37 -12.61 22.05 0.21
N ALA A 38 -12.27 23.21 0.78
CA ALA A 38 -13.22 24.12 1.42
C ALA A 38 -14.12 24.86 0.43
N GLY A 39 -13.94 24.65 -0.89
CA GLY A 39 -14.71 25.32 -1.94
C GLY A 39 -14.42 26.82 -2.08
N ARG A 40 -13.37 27.33 -1.43
CA ARG A 40 -12.93 28.72 -1.53
C ARG A 40 -12.24 29.01 -2.87
N THR A 41 -11.62 27.98 -3.45
CA THR A 41 -10.97 28.04 -4.76
C THR A 41 -11.58 27.01 -5.70
N ARG A 42 -12.14 27.46 -6.82
CA ARG A 42 -12.77 26.58 -7.83
C ARG A 42 -11.80 25.90 -8.79
N SER A 43 -10.57 26.39 -8.91
CA SER A 43 -9.55 25.74 -9.74
C SER A 43 -8.14 26.07 -9.25
N PRO A 44 -7.24 25.09 -9.18
CA PRO A 44 -5.82 25.34 -8.96
C PRO A 44 -5.22 26.15 -10.12
N ARG A 45 -4.05 26.77 -9.90
CA ARG A 45 -3.28 27.44 -10.98
C ARG A 45 -3.03 26.46 -12.12
N ALA A 46 -2.91 26.96 -13.36
CA ALA A 46 -2.81 26.14 -14.57
C ALA A 46 -1.80 24.98 -14.44
N GLU A 47 -0.58 25.24 -13.98
CA GLU A 47 0.44 24.20 -13.79
C GLU A 47 0.04 23.14 -12.73
N ALA A 48 -0.51 23.59 -11.60
CA ALA A 48 -0.98 22.70 -10.55
C ALA A 48 -2.22 21.88 -10.98
N ALA A 49 -3.05 22.42 -11.88
CA ALA A 49 -4.17 21.70 -12.48
C ALA A 49 -3.68 20.53 -13.35
N PHE A 50 -2.67 20.75 -14.21
CA PHE A 50 -2.06 19.69 -15.02
C PHE A 50 -1.43 18.60 -14.15
N LYS A 51 -0.66 19.01 -13.12
CA LYS A 51 -0.05 18.08 -12.16
C LYS A 51 -1.09 17.27 -11.40
N LEU A 52 -2.14 17.93 -10.90
CA LEU A 52 -3.23 17.27 -10.18
C LEU A 52 -4.03 16.32 -11.08
N ALA A 53 -4.27 16.69 -12.35
CA ALA A 53 -4.95 15.82 -13.31
C ALA A 53 -4.13 14.56 -13.66
N ALA A 54 -2.80 14.66 -13.64
CA ALA A 54 -1.91 13.51 -13.84
C ALA A 54 -1.81 12.58 -12.62
N MET A 55 -2.21 13.04 -11.42
CA MET A 55 -2.20 12.22 -10.22
C MET A 55 -3.31 11.17 -10.27
N LYS A 56 -2.93 9.91 -10.08
CA LYS A 56 -3.83 8.76 -10.05
C LYS A 56 -3.94 8.22 -8.63
N PRO A 57 -5.14 7.86 -8.15
CA PRO A 57 -5.34 7.28 -6.82
C PRO A 57 -4.56 5.98 -6.62
N GLU A 58 -4.34 5.23 -7.70
CA GLU A 58 -3.59 3.96 -7.72
C GLU A 58 -2.16 4.09 -7.19
N HIS A 59 -1.52 5.26 -7.35
CA HIS A 59 -0.16 5.50 -6.86
C HIS A 59 -0.08 5.68 -5.33
N TYR A 60 -1.20 5.99 -4.68
CA TYR A 60 -1.25 6.27 -3.24
C TYR A 60 -1.77 5.08 -2.43
N GLY A 61 -2.57 4.20 -3.03
CA GLY A 61 -3.16 3.04 -2.36
C GLY A 61 -2.18 1.89 -2.06
N SER A 62 -1.13 1.74 -2.86
CA SER A 62 -0.25 0.56 -2.76
C SER A 62 0.79 0.68 -1.65
N ASN A 63 1.31 1.87 -1.35
CA ASN A 63 2.52 1.95 -0.51
C ASN A 63 2.26 1.69 0.98
N ARG A 64 1.11 2.11 1.54
CA ARG A 64 0.83 1.89 2.97
C ARG A 64 0.42 0.45 3.28
N ALA A 65 -0.29 -0.20 2.36
CA ALA A 65 -0.66 -1.60 2.49
C ALA A 65 0.55 -2.53 2.24
N VAL A 66 1.41 -2.21 1.27
CA VAL A 66 2.61 -3.01 0.97
C VAL A 66 3.66 -2.85 2.08
N ILE A 67 3.94 -1.63 2.55
CA ILE A 67 4.84 -1.43 3.70
C ILE A 67 4.23 -2.06 4.96
N GLY A 68 2.92 -1.93 5.16
CA GLY A 68 2.21 -2.60 6.25
C GLY A 68 2.35 -4.12 6.18
N ALA A 69 2.18 -4.71 5.00
CA ALA A 69 2.28 -6.16 4.76
C ALA A 69 3.71 -6.69 4.90
N GLU A 70 4.73 -5.95 4.44
CA GLU A 70 6.14 -6.31 4.63
C GLU A 70 6.57 -6.21 6.09
N VAL A 71 6.12 -5.18 6.81
CA VAL A 71 6.33 -5.04 8.26
C VAL A 71 5.55 -6.10 9.05
N ASP A 72 4.32 -6.42 8.61
CA ASP A 72 3.46 -7.46 9.17
C ASP A 72 4.06 -8.86 8.99
N SER A 73 4.70 -9.12 7.84
CA SER A 73 5.39 -10.40 7.55
C SER A 73 6.60 -10.63 8.45
N ARG A 74 7.25 -9.57 8.91
CA ARG A 74 8.40 -9.62 9.85
C ARG A 74 7.97 -9.46 11.30
N MET A 75 6.67 -9.35 11.58
CA MET A 75 6.15 -9.00 12.89
C MET A 75 6.59 -10.03 13.94
N SER A 76 7.09 -9.55 15.08
CA SER A 76 7.46 -10.38 16.21
C SER A 76 6.24 -10.74 17.06
N LYS A 77 6.31 -11.81 17.89
CA LYS A 77 5.20 -12.22 18.77
C LYS A 77 4.67 -11.06 19.63
N ARG A 78 5.57 -10.20 20.12
CA ARG A 78 5.22 -9.01 20.91
C ARG A 78 4.43 -7.98 20.09
N ALA A 79 4.85 -7.73 18.85
CA ALA A 79 4.15 -6.81 17.96
C ALA A 79 2.78 -7.36 17.54
N LEU A 80 2.66 -8.68 17.36
CA LEU A 80 1.38 -9.34 17.11
C LEU A 80 0.43 -9.15 18.31
N ARG A 81 0.92 -9.38 19.53
CA ARG A 81 0.14 -9.11 20.75
C ARG A 81 -0.29 -7.66 20.88
N ALA A 82 0.62 -6.72 20.63
CA ALA A 82 0.33 -5.29 20.69
C ALA A 82 -0.71 -4.86 19.65
N LYS A 83 -0.61 -5.36 18.41
CA LYS A 83 -1.54 -5.03 17.30
C LYS A 83 -2.98 -5.45 17.62
N PHE A 84 -3.17 -6.59 18.27
CA PHE A 84 -4.48 -7.09 18.67
C PHE A 84 -4.88 -6.71 20.10
N GLY A 85 -4.06 -5.94 20.82
CA GLY A 85 -4.33 -5.49 22.19
C GLY A 85 -4.28 -6.60 23.25
N PHE A 86 -3.60 -7.72 22.97
CA PHE A 86 -3.51 -8.85 23.89
C PHE A 86 -2.41 -8.67 24.93
N LYS A 87 -2.79 -8.74 26.20
CA LYS A 87 -1.83 -8.70 27.33
C LYS A 87 -1.12 -10.03 27.57
N THR A 88 -1.63 -11.15 27.08
CA THR A 88 -1.08 -12.50 27.29
C THR A 88 -1.15 -13.34 26.01
N ASP A 89 -0.43 -14.46 25.98
CA ASP A 89 -0.38 -15.37 24.82
C ASP A 89 -1.62 -16.28 24.72
N ALA A 90 -2.37 -16.47 25.81
CA ALA A 90 -3.54 -17.36 25.83
C ALA A 90 -4.70 -16.90 24.91
N PRO A 91 -5.08 -15.61 24.86
CA PRO A 91 -6.04 -15.09 23.88
C PRO A 91 -5.55 -15.26 22.44
N LEU A 92 -4.26 -15.04 22.21
CA LEU A 92 -3.63 -15.19 20.89
C LEU A 92 -3.67 -16.66 20.44
N ALA A 93 -3.36 -17.61 21.33
CA ALA A 93 -3.45 -19.04 21.06
C ALA A 93 -4.87 -19.49 20.73
N LYS A 94 -5.88 -18.97 21.45
CA LYS A 94 -7.30 -19.24 21.16
C LYS A 94 -7.71 -18.73 19.78
N LEU A 95 -7.22 -17.55 19.41
CA LEU A 95 -7.49 -16.94 18.11
C LEU A 95 -6.82 -17.72 16.96
N LEU A 96 -5.58 -18.17 17.16
CA LEU A 96 -4.83 -18.97 16.19
C LEU A 96 -5.25 -20.45 16.18
N ARG A 97 -6.09 -20.88 17.13
CA ARG A 97 -6.44 -22.29 17.38
C ARG A 97 -5.21 -23.18 17.56
N LEU A 98 -4.20 -22.66 18.25
CA LEU A 98 -2.97 -23.36 18.58
C LEU A 98 -2.88 -23.63 20.09
N PRO A 99 -2.12 -24.64 20.52
CA PRO A 99 -1.83 -24.84 21.93
C PRO A 99 -1.09 -23.63 22.51
N VAL A 100 -1.48 -23.19 23.73
CA VAL A 100 -0.82 -22.07 24.42
C VAL A 100 0.69 -22.30 24.56
N LYS A 101 1.11 -23.52 24.93
CA LYS A 101 2.52 -23.90 25.02
C LYS A 101 3.30 -23.72 23.71
N GLN A 102 2.64 -23.91 22.57
CA GLN A 102 3.25 -23.74 21.26
C GLN A 102 3.46 -22.25 20.93
N VAL A 103 2.52 -21.38 21.31
CA VAL A 103 2.64 -19.92 21.12
C VAL A 103 3.60 -19.30 22.15
N GLU A 104 3.64 -19.82 23.38
CA GLU A 104 4.62 -19.43 24.40
C GLU A 104 6.05 -19.76 23.96
N ALA A 105 6.25 -20.92 23.34
CA ALA A 105 7.53 -21.35 22.78
C ALA A 105 8.00 -20.51 21.60
N TRP A 106 7.16 -19.63 21.05
CA TRP A 106 7.59 -18.72 19.99
C TRP A 106 8.49 -17.63 20.54
N PRO A 107 9.59 -17.30 19.85
CA PRO A 107 10.50 -16.25 20.27
C PRO A 107 9.81 -14.88 20.24
N GLU A 108 10.07 -14.03 21.25
CA GLU A 108 9.40 -12.73 21.40
C GLU A 108 9.84 -11.68 20.38
N GLU A 109 11.11 -11.74 19.95
CA GLU A 109 11.75 -10.78 19.05
C GLU A 109 12.03 -11.33 17.65
N GLN A 110 11.95 -12.65 17.45
CA GLN A 110 12.02 -13.24 16.12
C GLN A 110 10.63 -13.24 15.47
N SER A 111 10.63 -13.23 14.14
CA SER A 111 9.42 -13.29 13.33
C SER A 111 8.58 -14.51 13.72
N VAL A 112 7.28 -14.29 13.91
CA VAL A 112 6.37 -15.42 14.14
C VAL A 112 6.40 -16.36 12.93
N PRO A 113 6.32 -17.69 13.15
CA PRO A 113 6.28 -18.63 12.05
C PRO A 113 5.10 -18.30 11.13
N ALA A 114 5.37 -18.31 9.82
CA ALA A 114 4.40 -18.02 8.75
C ALA A 114 3.38 -19.17 8.62
N LEU A 115 2.62 -19.40 9.69
CA LEU A 115 1.53 -20.34 9.72
C LEU A 115 0.32 -19.73 8.98
N PRO A 116 -0.48 -20.53 8.27
CA PRO A 116 -1.62 -20.03 7.50
C PRO A 116 -2.63 -19.28 8.37
N GLN A 117 -2.74 -19.63 9.65
CA GLN A 117 -3.58 -18.94 10.63
C GLN A 117 -3.05 -17.53 10.95
N VAL A 118 -1.72 -17.38 11.05
CA VAL A 118 -1.04 -16.09 11.31
C VAL A 118 -1.13 -15.20 10.07
N LEU A 119 -0.91 -15.74 8.87
CA LEU A 119 -1.02 -15.02 7.61
C LEU A 119 -2.45 -14.48 7.39
N LYS A 120 -3.47 -15.32 7.62
CA LYS A 120 -4.88 -14.89 7.60
C LYS A 120 -5.17 -13.78 8.61
N LEU A 121 -4.58 -13.85 9.80
CA LEU A 121 -4.78 -12.84 10.84
C LEU A 121 -4.13 -11.49 10.50
N LEU A 122 -2.96 -11.53 9.86
CA LEU A 122 -2.24 -10.33 9.41
C LEU A 122 -2.94 -9.66 8.22
N GLY A 123 -4.01 -10.25 7.69
CA GLY A 123 -4.65 -9.74 6.48
C GLY A 123 -3.78 -9.90 5.24
N VAL A 124 -2.71 -10.70 5.35
CA VAL A 124 -2.04 -11.30 4.18
C VAL A 124 -3.06 -12.30 3.64
N GLN A 125 -3.98 -11.76 2.83
CA GLN A 125 -4.69 -12.56 1.85
C GLN A 125 -3.57 -13.32 1.14
N GLU A 126 -3.62 -14.64 1.16
CA GLU A 126 -2.75 -15.48 0.34
C GLU A 126 -2.82 -14.87 -1.05
N VAL A 127 -1.86 -14.02 -1.41
CA VAL A 127 -1.65 -13.65 -2.79
C VAL A 127 -1.37 -15.01 -3.39
N PRO A 128 -2.30 -15.57 -4.21
CA PRO A 128 -2.02 -16.83 -4.86
C PRO A 128 -0.63 -16.67 -5.45
N PRO A 129 0.29 -17.64 -5.20
CA PRO A 129 1.71 -17.44 -5.45
C PRO A 129 1.81 -16.78 -6.80
N ALA A 130 2.31 -15.54 -6.80
CA ALA A 130 2.41 -14.76 -8.02
C ALA A 130 3.11 -15.71 -8.99
N ALA A 131 2.36 -16.23 -9.96
CA ALA A 131 2.93 -16.89 -11.10
C ALA A 131 3.99 -15.90 -11.53
N GLN A 132 5.25 -16.34 -11.42
CA GLN A 132 6.44 -15.53 -11.55
C GLN A 132 6.15 -14.54 -12.66
N ALA A 133 5.89 -13.28 -12.30
CA ALA A 133 5.85 -12.21 -13.26
C ALA A 133 7.31 -12.02 -13.62
N ALA A 134 7.81 -12.93 -14.46
CA ALA A 134 8.89 -12.62 -15.36
C ALA A 134 8.52 -11.27 -15.95
N PRO A 135 9.41 -10.27 -15.92
CA PRO A 135 9.20 -9.10 -16.75
C PRO A 135 9.06 -9.62 -18.18
N ASP A 136 7.83 -9.59 -18.69
CA ASP A 136 7.53 -9.80 -20.10
C ASP A 136 8.15 -8.59 -20.79
N ASP A 137 9.42 -8.74 -21.15
CA ASP A 137 10.22 -7.75 -21.86
C ASP A 137 9.65 -7.67 -23.28
N PRO A 138 8.97 -6.57 -23.65
CA PRO A 138 8.32 -6.45 -24.95
C PRO A 138 9.30 -6.26 -26.12
N ASP A 139 10.62 -6.19 -25.88
CA ASP A 139 11.65 -6.04 -26.91
C ASP A 139 12.38 -7.35 -27.28
N ALA A 140 12.02 -8.48 -26.65
CA ALA A 140 12.64 -9.79 -26.94
C ALA A 140 12.41 -10.31 -28.38
N GLY A 141 11.51 -9.68 -29.15
CA GLY A 141 11.20 -10.06 -30.54
C GLY A 141 11.74 -9.12 -31.62
N ARG A 142 12.51 -8.07 -31.28
CA ARG A 142 12.89 -7.03 -32.26
C ARG A 142 14.23 -7.23 -32.95
N ILE A 143 15.08 -8.13 -32.45
CA ILE A 143 16.46 -8.30 -32.91
C ILE A 143 16.67 -9.56 -33.77
N ASP A 144 15.82 -9.82 -34.77
CA ASP A 144 16.08 -10.93 -35.72
C ASP A 144 15.54 -10.68 -37.14
N LEU A 145 15.67 -9.45 -37.62
CA LEU A 145 15.51 -9.16 -39.05
C LEU A 145 16.41 -7.98 -39.44
N GLU A 146 17.66 -8.29 -39.83
CA GLU A 146 18.43 -7.70 -40.95
C GLU A 146 19.95 -7.87 -40.73
N VAL A 147 20.48 -9.08 -40.98
CA VAL A 147 21.89 -9.27 -41.42
C VAL A 147 22.09 -10.71 -41.92
N HIS A 148 21.60 -11.02 -43.13
CA HIS A 148 22.31 -11.87 -44.09
C HIS A 148 21.47 -12.03 -45.37
N ALA A 149 21.83 -11.30 -46.41
CA ALA A 149 21.73 -11.81 -47.77
C ALA A 149 22.91 -11.24 -48.55
N ALA A 150 23.77 -12.16 -48.97
CA ALA A 150 24.86 -11.97 -49.90
C ALA A 150 24.34 -11.69 -51.32
#